data_AF-A0A1I4CF89-F1
#
_entry.id   AF-A0A1I4CF89-F1
#
_cell.length_a   1.000
_cell.length_b   1.000
_cell.length_c   1.000
_cell.angle_alpha   90.00
_cell.angle_beta   90.00
_cell.angle_gamma   90.00
#
_symmetry.space_group_name_H-M   'P 1'
#
loop_
_entity.id
_entity.type
_entity.pdbx_description
1 polymer ?
#
loop_
_entity_poly.entity_id
_entity_poly.type
_entity_poly.pdbx_seq_one_letter_code
_entity_poly.pdbx_strand_id
1 'polypeptide(L)'
;MTVRIEQRIKSFQVVDERLRPAAAESESGPPPEQLDEHLERPEMLIGVTYKIKSPLFEHALYVTINDILLNAGTRFEQRRPFEIFINSKGMEHFQWIVALTRIMSAVFRKGGDCTFLVEELKAVFDPRGGYLKKGGVYMPSIVAEIGAVLERHLIAIGLLRGHAPDEAQRRYLAEKRAAYEASQGAAALEPGEGFPPGAQLCGQCHTQAVVQLEGCTTCLNCGHSKCG
;
A
#
# COMPACT_ATOMS: atom_id res chain seq x y z
N MET A 1 23.10 -42.53 -0.11
CA MET A 1 23.87 -43.70 0.36
C MET A 1 22.95 -44.91 0.35
N THR A 2 23.26 -45.93 -0.44
CA THR A 2 22.46 -47.16 -0.57
C THR A 2 22.91 -48.16 0.49
N VAL A 3 22.07 -48.43 1.49
CA VAL A 3 22.38 -49.39 2.56
C VAL A 3 22.06 -50.80 2.06
N ARG A 4 23.08 -51.67 1.98
CA ARG A 4 22.91 -53.08 1.62
C ARG A 4 22.70 -53.90 2.89
N ILE A 5 21.56 -54.59 2.98
CA ILE A 5 21.19 -55.41 4.14
C ILE A 5 21.63 -56.85 3.86
N GLU A 6 22.64 -57.34 4.58
CA GLU A 6 23.24 -58.67 4.36
C GLU A 6 22.55 -59.78 5.17
N GLN A 7 21.71 -59.43 6.14
CA GLN A 7 21.01 -60.40 6.99
C GLN A 7 19.51 -60.48 6.67
N ARG A 8 18.91 -61.68 6.80
CA ARG A 8 17.47 -61.87 6.60
C ARG A 8 16.67 -61.10 7.66
N ILE A 9 15.88 -60.13 7.20
CA ILE A 9 14.93 -59.38 8.04
C ILE A 9 13.83 -60.36 8.50
N LYS A 10 13.79 -60.65 9.81
CA LYS A 10 12.82 -61.59 10.39
C LYS A 10 11.48 -60.93 10.74
N SER A 11 11.47 -59.62 10.94
CA SER A 11 10.27 -58.81 11.13
C SER A 11 10.56 -57.36 10.78
N PHE A 12 9.54 -56.65 10.32
CA PHE A 12 9.58 -55.20 10.14
C PHE A 12 8.26 -54.62 10.66
N GLN A 13 8.32 -53.40 11.18
CA GLN A 13 7.13 -52.65 11.57
C GLN A 13 7.19 -51.31 10.86
N VAL A 14 6.16 -51.00 10.08
CA VAL A 14 6.02 -49.70 9.42
C VAL A 14 5.64 -48.70 10.51
N VAL A 15 6.44 -47.66 10.68
CA VAL A 15 6.14 -46.58 11.61
C VAL A 15 4.88 -45.90 11.10
N ASP A 16 3.78 -46.06 11.84
CA ASP A 16 2.56 -45.31 11.56
C ASP A 16 2.82 -43.86 12.00
N GLU A 17 2.92 -42.93 11.05
CA GLU A 17 3.15 -41.51 11.34
C GLU A 17 2.04 -40.92 12.22
N ARG A 18 0.86 -41.55 12.28
CA ARG A 18 -0.26 -41.16 13.16
C ARG A 18 -0.02 -41.53 14.63
N LEU A 19 0.92 -42.44 14.89
CA LEU A 19 1.36 -42.87 16.22
C LEU A 19 2.69 -42.23 16.63
N ARG A 20 3.29 -41.38 15.77
CA ARG A 20 4.30 -40.45 16.29
C ARG A 20 3.61 -39.61 17.35
N PRO A 21 4.07 -39.60 18.61
CA PRO A 21 3.65 -38.57 19.53
C PRO A 21 3.93 -37.26 18.81
N ALA A 22 2.88 -36.45 18.61
CA ALA A 22 3.05 -35.10 18.12
C ALA A 22 4.17 -34.53 18.99
N ALA A 23 5.31 -34.21 18.38
CA ALA A 23 6.29 -33.39 19.05
C ALA A 23 5.49 -32.17 19.45
N ALA A 24 5.15 -32.09 20.73
CA ALA A 24 4.70 -30.86 21.33
C ALA A 24 5.93 -29.96 21.21
N GLU A 25 6.04 -29.28 20.07
CA GLU A 25 6.55 -27.93 20.05
C GLU A 25 5.57 -27.14 20.91
N SER A 26 5.70 -27.31 22.22
CA SER A 26 5.23 -26.37 23.19
C SER A 26 6.04 -25.11 22.92
N GLU A 27 5.53 -24.25 22.04
CA GLU A 27 5.85 -22.84 22.15
C GLU A 27 5.31 -22.38 23.50
N SER A 28 6.15 -22.49 24.51
CA SER A 28 5.88 -22.13 25.89
C SER A 28 5.93 -20.62 26.03
N GLY A 29 4.99 -19.92 25.41
CA GLY A 29 4.77 -18.48 25.56
C GLY A 29 3.28 -18.17 25.68
N PRO A 30 2.90 -17.03 26.29
CA PRO A 30 1.53 -16.54 26.19
C PRO A 30 1.11 -16.41 24.71
N PRO A 31 -0.19 -16.53 24.41
CA PRO A 31 -0.67 -16.31 23.05
C PRO A 31 -0.24 -14.91 22.57
N PRO A 32 0.07 -14.74 21.27
CA PRO A 32 0.47 -13.45 20.75
C PRO A 32 -0.64 -12.44 21.00
N GLU A 33 -0.26 -11.29 21.52
CA GLU A 33 -1.12 -10.14 21.74
C GLU A 33 -1.67 -9.67 20.38
N GLN A 34 -2.97 -9.44 20.35
CA GLN A 34 -3.66 -8.92 19.19
C GLN A 34 -4.19 -7.53 19.50
N LEU A 35 -4.38 -6.73 18.45
CA LEU A 35 -5.05 -5.46 18.59
C LEU A 35 -6.55 -5.74 18.82
N ASP A 36 -7.10 -5.25 19.92
CA ASP A 36 -8.53 -5.28 20.22
C ASP A 36 -8.94 -4.08 21.09
N GLU A 37 -10.24 -3.95 21.37
CA GLU A 37 -10.82 -2.84 22.13
C GLU A 37 -10.36 -2.77 23.60
N HIS A 38 -9.76 -3.84 24.12
CA HIS A 38 -9.25 -3.92 25.50
C HIS A 38 -7.78 -3.54 25.61
N LEU A 39 -7.05 -3.48 24.50
CA LEU A 39 -5.65 -3.08 24.49
C LEU A 39 -5.51 -1.62 24.95
N GLU A 40 -4.82 -1.41 26.07
CA GLU A 40 -4.54 -0.07 26.58
C GLU A 40 -3.58 0.67 25.67
N ARG A 41 -3.82 1.98 25.49
CA ARG A 41 -2.94 2.84 24.70
C ARG A 41 -1.58 2.96 25.40
N PRO A 42 -0.45 2.59 24.74
CA PRO A 42 0.88 2.76 25.32
C PRO A 42 1.23 4.22 25.60
N GLU A 43 2.20 4.45 26.48
CA GLU A 43 2.71 5.80 26.80
C GLU A 43 3.31 6.49 25.58
N MET A 44 3.99 5.73 24.71
CA MET A 44 4.61 6.23 23.49
C MET A 44 4.14 5.46 22.26
N LEU A 45 3.87 6.20 21.20
CA LEU A 45 3.61 5.68 19.86
C LEU A 45 4.59 6.31 18.88
N ILE A 46 4.95 5.56 17.84
CA ILE A 46 5.78 6.06 16.73
C ILE A 46 4.84 6.36 15.58
N GLY A 47 4.95 7.56 15.00
CA GLY A 47 4.08 7.97 13.91
C GLY A 47 4.82 8.57 12.73
N VAL A 48 4.13 8.57 11.59
CA VAL A 48 4.58 9.20 10.35
C VAL A 48 3.55 10.23 9.91
N THR A 49 4.00 11.44 9.58
CA THR A 49 3.13 12.51 9.05
C THR A 49 3.30 12.65 7.55
N TYR A 50 2.19 12.56 6.83
CA TYR A 50 2.09 12.77 5.39
C TYR A 50 1.43 14.11 5.09
N LYS A 51 1.96 14.83 4.10
CA LYS A 51 1.40 16.10 3.65
C LYS A 51 0.58 15.91 2.38
N ILE A 52 -0.66 16.40 2.40
CA ILE A 52 -1.53 16.50 1.23
C ILE A 52 -1.69 17.97 0.87
N LYS A 53 -1.36 18.32 -0.38
CA LYS A 53 -1.57 19.65 -0.94
C LYS A 53 -2.45 19.53 -2.18
N SER A 54 -3.70 19.94 -2.05
CA SER A 54 -4.65 20.03 -3.16
C SER A 54 -4.59 21.42 -3.80
N PRO A 55 -4.83 21.57 -5.11
CA PRO A 55 -5.09 22.86 -5.73
C PRO A 55 -6.48 23.42 -5.40
N LEU A 56 -7.39 22.61 -4.84
CA LEU A 56 -8.77 23.02 -4.56
C LEU A 56 -8.91 23.95 -3.35
N PHE A 57 -7.95 23.91 -2.43
CA PHE A 57 -8.00 24.66 -1.18
C PHE A 57 -6.62 25.19 -0.80
N GLU A 58 -6.59 26.32 -0.10
CA GLU A 58 -5.36 27.05 0.22
C GLU A 58 -4.45 26.29 1.20
N HIS A 59 -5.04 25.61 2.18
CA HIS A 59 -4.33 25.03 3.31
C HIS A 59 -4.08 23.53 3.15
N ALA A 60 -2.82 23.10 3.31
CA ALA A 60 -2.47 21.68 3.26
C ALA A 60 -3.09 20.89 4.43
N LEU A 61 -3.41 19.62 4.18
CA LEU A 61 -3.73 18.64 5.22
C LEU A 61 -2.45 17.90 5.65
N TYR A 62 -2.34 17.65 6.95
CA TYR A 62 -1.30 16.82 7.56
C TYR A 62 -1.95 15.60 8.18
N VAL A 63 -1.66 14.43 7.62
CA VAL A 63 -2.19 13.14 8.05
C VAL A 63 -1.09 12.42 8.83
N THR A 64 -1.22 12.35 10.14
CA THR A 64 -0.32 11.59 11.02
C THR A 64 -0.94 10.24 11.31
N ILE A 65 -0.23 9.15 11.05
CA ILE A 65 -0.64 7.80 11.45
C ILE A 65 0.38 7.30 12.46
N ASN A 66 -0.11 6.98 13.65
CA ASN A 66 0.67 6.43 14.76
C ASN A 66 0.46 4.93 14.83
N ASP A 67 1.55 4.20 15.02
CA ASP A 67 1.59 2.76 15.05
C ASP A 67 1.88 2.22 16.45
N ILE A 68 1.37 1.01 16.69
CA ILE A 68 1.75 0.16 17.80
C ILE A 68 2.58 -1.03 17.29
N LEU A 69 3.59 -1.41 18.06
CA LEU A 69 4.38 -2.62 17.83
C LEU A 69 3.89 -3.71 18.77
N LEU A 70 3.22 -4.72 18.23
CA LEU A 70 2.74 -5.87 18.99
C LEU A 70 3.81 -6.96 19.02
N ASN A 71 3.86 -7.71 20.12
CA ASN A 71 4.72 -8.89 20.29
C ASN A 71 6.21 -8.64 19.99
N ALA A 72 6.72 -7.48 20.38
CA ALA A 72 8.09 -7.04 20.10
C ALA A 72 9.13 -8.08 20.58
N GLY A 73 10.14 -8.35 19.75
CA GLY A 73 11.19 -9.33 20.04
C GLY A 73 10.75 -10.79 19.90
N THR A 74 9.55 -11.07 19.39
CA THR A 74 9.07 -12.43 19.11
C THR A 74 8.90 -12.67 17.60
N ARG A 75 8.68 -13.93 17.21
CA ARG A 75 8.35 -14.30 15.82
C ARG A 75 7.02 -13.71 15.31
N PHE A 76 6.17 -13.25 16.23
CA PHE A 76 4.87 -12.65 15.94
C PHE A 76 4.91 -11.11 15.97
N GLU A 77 6.12 -10.52 15.99
CA GLU A 77 6.29 -9.08 15.96
C GLU A 77 5.56 -8.48 14.74
N GLN A 78 4.61 -7.58 15.00
CA GLN A 78 3.83 -6.95 13.96
C GLN A 78 3.54 -5.49 14.30
N ARG A 79 3.77 -4.61 13.32
CA ARG A 79 3.37 -3.21 13.40
C ARG A 79 1.96 -3.03 12.88
N ARG A 80 1.13 -2.31 13.62
CA ARG A 80 -0.28 -2.05 13.29
C ARG A 80 -0.59 -0.55 13.44
N PRO A 81 -1.41 0.03 12.56
CA PRO A 81 -1.89 1.39 12.78
C PRO A 81 -2.77 1.40 14.04
N PHE A 82 -2.61 2.40 14.87
CA PHE A 82 -3.30 2.52 16.15
C PHE A 82 -4.23 3.75 16.19
N GLU A 83 -3.76 4.89 15.71
CA GLU A 83 -4.55 6.12 15.63
C GLU A 83 -4.10 6.97 14.43
N ILE A 84 -5.03 7.76 13.90
CA ILE A 84 -4.78 8.71 12.80
C ILE A 84 -5.25 10.09 13.21
N PHE A 85 -4.49 11.12 12.84
CA PHE A 85 -4.85 12.52 13.03
C PHE A 85 -4.75 13.25 11.70
N ILE A 86 -5.81 13.96 11.33
CA ILE A 86 -5.81 14.78 10.12
C ILE A 86 -5.98 16.24 10.58
N ASN A 87 -4.94 17.05 10.36
CA ASN A 87 -4.90 18.44 10.76
C ASN A 87 -4.80 19.39 9.56
N SER A 88 -5.42 20.55 9.67
CA SER A 88 -5.33 21.64 8.69
C SER A 88 -5.41 22.98 9.40
N LYS A 89 -4.84 24.02 8.77
CA LYS A 89 -5.12 25.40 9.15
C LYS A 89 -6.47 25.89 8.59
N GLY A 90 -6.98 25.25 7.54
CA GLY A 90 -8.26 25.60 6.91
C GLY A 90 -9.44 25.00 7.67
N MET A 91 -10.52 25.76 7.79
CA MET A 91 -11.74 25.35 8.52
C MET A 91 -12.84 24.78 7.62
N GLU A 92 -12.72 24.88 6.29
CA GLU A 92 -13.72 24.44 5.29
C GLU A 92 -14.17 22.98 5.49
N HIS A 93 -13.28 22.16 6.01
CA HIS A 93 -13.43 20.71 6.08
C HIS A 93 -13.40 20.17 7.50
N PHE A 94 -13.41 21.05 8.51
CA PHE A 94 -13.12 20.70 9.89
C PHE A 94 -14.04 19.59 10.44
N GLN A 95 -15.36 19.70 10.25
CA GLN A 95 -16.32 18.76 10.84
C GLN A 95 -16.13 17.32 10.32
N TRP A 96 -16.01 17.14 9.01
CA TRP A 96 -15.85 15.80 8.44
C TRP A 96 -14.44 15.25 8.67
N ILE A 97 -13.41 16.10 8.70
CA ILE A 97 -12.03 15.71 9.05
C ILE A 97 -11.99 15.16 10.48
N VAL A 98 -12.65 15.84 11.43
CA VAL A 98 -12.76 15.38 12.82
C VAL A 98 -13.53 14.07 12.90
N ALA A 99 -14.67 13.95 12.20
CA ALA A 99 -15.44 12.72 12.18
C ALA A 99 -14.63 11.53 11.61
N LEU A 100 -13.95 11.74 10.48
CA LEU A 100 -13.13 10.73 9.81
C LEU A 100 -11.96 10.29 10.70
N THR A 101 -11.24 11.24 11.28
CA THR A 101 -10.15 11.00 12.25
C THR A 101 -10.61 10.11 13.41
N ARG A 102 -11.78 10.41 13.99
CA ARG A 102 -12.34 9.65 15.12
C ARG A 102 -12.75 8.23 14.72
N ILE A 103 -13.47 8.10 13.60
CA ILE A 103 -13.98 6.81 13.12
C ILE A 103 -12.82 5.90 12.71
N MET A 104 -11.87 6.40 11.91
CA MET A 104 -10.72 5.60 11.48
C MET A 104 -9.87 5.14 12.68
N SER A 105 -9.59 6.02 13.64
CA SER A 105 -8.88 5.63 14.86
C SER A 105 -9.64 4.60 15.69
N ALA A 106 -10.97 4.67 15.72
CA ALA A 106 -11.79 3.65 16.37
C ALA A 106 -11.71 2.30 15.64
N VAL A 107 -11.75 2.30 14.31
CA VAL A 107 -11.56 1.09 13.49
C VAL A 107 -10.19 0.47 13.71
N PHE A 108 -9.13 1.28 13.77
CA PHE A 108 -7.78 0.79 14.08
C PHE A 108 -7.72 0.13 15.45
N ARG A 109 -8.23 0.79 16.51
CA ARG A 109 -8.23 0.24 17.86
C ARG A 109 -9.09 -1.00 18.04
N LYS A 110 -10.17 -1.14 17.27
CA LYS A 110 -11.02 -2.33 17.32
C LYS A 110 -10.27 -3.61 16.90
N GLY A 111 -9.18 -3.46 16.16
CA GLY A 111 -8.43 -4.59 15.63
C GLY A 111 -9.06 -5.23 14.39
N GLY A 112 -8.61 -6.42 14.05
CA GLY A 112 -9.02 -7.11 12.83
C GLY A 112 -8.40 -6.53 11.55
N ASP A 113 -8.98 -6.79 10.38
CA ASP A 113 -8.46 -6.26 9.13
C ASP A 113 -8.92 -4.81 8.89
N CYS A 114 -7.98 -3.87 8.84
CA CYS A 114 -8.24 -2.46 8.54
C CYS A 114 -7.86 -2.07 7.11
N THR A 115 -7.33 -3.01 6.31
CA THR A 115 -6.85 -2.72 4.96
C THR A 115 -7.98 -2.34 4.00
N PHE A 116 -9.20 -2.82 4.24
CA PHE A 116 -10.39 -2.45 3.47
C PHE A 116 -10.66 -0.94 3.44
N LEU A 117 -10.25 -0.20 4.48
CA LEU A 117 -10.42 1.26 4.53
C LEU A 117 -9.73 1.95 3.35
N VAL A 118 -8.67 1.37 2.78
CA VAL A 118 -8.00 1.91 1.60
C VAL A 118 -8.96 2.00 0.42
N GLU A 119 -9.67 0.90 0.14
CA GLU A 119 -10.60 0.84 -0.99
C GLU A 119 -11.83 1.72 -0.75
N GLU A 120 -12.40 1.68 0.46
CA GLU A 120 -13.54 2.52 0.83
C GLU A 120 -13.23 4.02 0.69
N LEU A 121 -12.04 4.46 1.13
CA LEU A 121 -11.63 5.85 1.00
C LEU A 121 -11.34 6.23 -0.46
N LYS A 122 -10.67 5.37 -1.23
CA LYS A 122 -10.34 5.61 -2.65
C LYS A 122 -11.58 5.65 -3.55
N ALA A 123 -12.67 4.99 -3.15
CA ALA A 123 -13.95 5.02 -3.86
C ALA A 123 -14.74 6.32 -3.68
N VAL A 124 -14.40 7.16 -2.69
CA VAL A 124 -15.09 8.45 -2.48
C VAL A 124 -14.69 9.44 -3.56
N PHE A 125 -15.67 9.95 -4.30
CA PHE A 125 -15.48 10.96 -5.34
C PHE A 125 -16.05 12.32 -4.92
N ASP A 126 -15.43 13.40 -5.41
CA ASP A 126 -15.96 14.75 -5.27
C ASP A 126 -16.94 15.01 -6.44
N PRO A 127 -18.19 15.44 -6.19
CA PRO A 127 -19.14 15.76 -7.26
C PRO A 127 -18.65 16.88 -8.19
N ARG A 128 -17.62 17.65 -7.80
CA ARG A 128 -16.97 18.67 -8.62
C ARG A 128 -15.88 18.09 -9.56
N GLY A 129 -15.62 16.79 -9.51
CA GLY A 129 -14.75 16.09 -10.47
C GLY A 129 -13.30 15.86 -10.01
N GLY A 130 -12.97 16.04 -8.74
CA GLY A 130 -11.63 15.77 -8.20
C GLY A 130 -10.57 16.80 -8.63
N TYR A 131 -9.29 16.41 -8.61
CA TYR A 131 -8.18 17.30 -8.98
C TYR A 131 -6.93 16.55 -9.42
N LEU A 132 -6.04 17.25 -10.13
CA LEU A 132 -4.70 16.76 -10.49
C LEU A 132 -3.66 17.23 -9.47
N LYS A 133 -2.87 16.29 -8.97
CA LYS A 133 -1.69 16.57 -8.14
C LYS A 133 -0.51 16.99 -9.00
N LYS A 134 0.48 17.60 -8.35
CA LYS A 134 1.82 17.75 -8.95
C LYS A 134 2.33 16.39 -9.42
N GLY A 135 2.81 16.32 -10.66
CA GLY A 135 3.21 15.08 -11.33
C GLY A 135 2.10 14.40 -12.15
N GLY A 136 0.93 15.04 -12.30
CA GLY A 136 -0.13 14.59 -13.21
C GLY A 136 -0.99 13.44 -12.68
N VAL A 137 -0.93 13.13 -11.38
CA VAL A 137 -1.75 12.08 -10.77
C VAL A 137 -3.12 12.65 -10.39
N TYR A 138 -4.18 12.13 -10.99
CA TYR A 138 -5.56 12.47 -10.69
C TYR A 138 -6.01 11.84 -9.36
N MET A 139 -6.69 12.64 -8.56
CA MET A 139 -7.36 12.25 -7.33
C MET A 139 -8.86 12.50 -7.47
N PRO A 140 -9.72 11.48 -7.30
CA PRO A 140 -11.18 11.63 -7.37
C PRO A 140 -11.75 12.58 -6.30
N SER A 141 -11.11 12.62 -5.13
CA SER A 141 -11.47 13.51 -4.02
C SER A 141 -10.30 13.66 -3.05
N ILE A 142 -10.44 14.58 -2.09
CA ILE A 142 -9.50 14.67 -0.97
C ILE A 142 -9.53 13.43 -0.07
N VAL A 143 -10.69 12.78 0.06
CA VAL A 143 -10.86 11.55 0.83
C VAL A 143 -10.13 10.39 0.16
N ALA A 144 -10.18 10.31 -1.17
CA ALA A 144 -9.42 9.34 -1.95
C ALA A 144 -7.90 9.55 -1.80
N GLU A 145 -7.43 10.80 -1.71
CA GLU A 145 -6.02 11.06 -1.43
C GLU A 145 -5.61 10.64 0.00
N ILE A 146 -6.50 10.79 1.00
CA ILE A 146 -6.29 10.23 2.34
C ILE A 146 -6.21 8.70 2.28
N GLY A 147 -7.07 8.06 1.47
CA GLY A 147 -6.99 6.62 1.20
C GLY A 147 -5.64 6.19 0.62
N ALA A 148 -5.11 6.95 -0.35
CA ALA A 148 -3.78 6.70 -0.93
C ALA A 148 -2.64 6.92 0.09
N VAL A 149 -2.80 7.85 1.04
CA VAL A 149 -1.86 8.02 2.16
C VAL A 149 -1.91 6.82 3.09
N LEU A 150 -3.11 6.35 3.45
CA LEU A 150 -3.29 5.16 4.26
C LEU A 150 -2.66 3.94 3.59
N GLU A 151 -2.94 3.70 2.31
CA GLU A 151 -2.35 2.61 1.51
C GLU A 151 -0.82 2.62 1.58
N ARG A 152 -0.20 3.78 1.32
CA ARG A 152 1.26 3.93 1.40
C ARG A 152 1.78 3.57 2.79
N HIS A 153 1.09 4.00 3.83
CA HIS A 153 1.50 3.71 5.20
C HIS A 153 1.34 2.23 5.55
N LEU A 154 0.22 1.60 5.18
CA LEU A 154 -0.02 0.17 5.38
C LEU A 154 1.01 -0.70 4.63
N ILE A 155 1.44 -0.27 3.42
CA ILE A 155 2.54 -0.92 2.71
C ILE A 155 3.85 -0.75 3.48
N ALA A 156 4.14 0.45 3.98
CA ALA A 156 5.38 0.75 4.69
C ALA A 156 5.55 -0.07 5.98
N ILE A 157 4.46 -0.38 6.67
CA ILE A 157 4.46 -1.22 7.88
C ILE A 157 4.26 -2.72 7.59
N GLY A 158 4.16 -3.11 6.32
CA GLY A 158 4.07 -4.50 5.88
C GLY A 158 2.68 -5.14 5.97
N LEU A 159 1.61 -4.36 6.17
CA LEU A 159 0.23 -4.85 6.17
C LEU A 159 -0.37 -5.00 4.77
N LEU A 160 0.12 -4.24 3.81
CA LEU A 160 -0.26 -4.36 2.40
C LEU A 160 0.96 -4.67 1.54
N ARG A 161 0.76 -5.46 0.48
CA ARG A 161 1.78 -5.64 -0.55
C ARG A 161 1.78 -4.41 -1.45
N GLY A 162 2.94 -3.78 -1.60
CA GLY A 162 3.08 -2.67 -2.53
C GLY A 162 2.98 -3.10 -3.99
N HIS A 163 2.57 -2.16 -4.85
CA HIS A 163 2.55 -2.33 -6.30
C HIS A 163 3.93 -2.05 -6.94
N ALA A 164 5.00 -2.66 -6.40
CA ALA A 164 6.31 -2.51 -7.00
C ALA A 164 6.31 -3.24 -8.36
N PRO A 165 6.61 -2.54 -9.47
CA PRO A 165 6.71 -3.19 -10.77
C PRO A 165 7.82 -4.23 -10.72
N ASP A 166 7.53 -5.43 -11.22
CA ASP A 166 8.54 -6.47 -11.33
C ASP A 166 9.66 -6.05 -12.32
N GLU A 167 10.71 -6.86 -12.44
CA GLU A 167 11.83 -6.52 -13.33
C GLU A 167 11.39 -6.43 -14.80
N ALA A 168 10.48 -7.30 -15.24
CA ALA A 168 9.96 -7.29 -16.60
C ALA A 168 9.17 -6.00 -16.88
N GLN A 169 8.30 -5.59 -15.98
CA GLN A 169 7.51 -4.37 -16.08
C GLN A 169 8.40 -3.12 -16.02
N ARG A 170 9.45 -3.13 -15.19
CA ARG A 170 10.45 -2.03 -15.17
C ARG A 170 11.18 -1.90 -16.50
N ARG A 171 11.62 -3.02 -17.09
CA ARG A 171 12.28 -3.03 -18.40
C ARG A 171 11.33 -2.55 -19.49
N TYR A 172 10.10 -3.06 -19.51
CA TYR A 172 9.06 -2.64 -20.45
C TYR A 172 8.75 -1.14 -20.37
N LEU A 173 8.62 -0.59 -19.16
CA LEU A 173 8.42 0.84 -18.95
C LEU A 173 9.61 1.68 -19.44
N ALA A 174 10.84 1.21 -19.19
CA ALA A 174 12.05 1.88 -19.66
C ALA A 174 12.13 1.89 -21.20
N GLU A 175 11.83 0.76 -21.84
CA GLU A 175 11.78 0.63 -23.31
C GLU A 175 10.74 1.58 -23.92
N LYS A 176 9.53 1.64 -23.36
CA LYS A 176 8.48 2.54 -23.88
C LYS A 176 8.80 4.02 -23.68
N ARG A 177 9.47 4.38 -22.59
CA ARG A 177 9.96 5.76 -22.39
C ARG A 177 11.05 6.12 -23.40
N ALA A 178 12.03 5.23 -23.60
CA ALA A 178 13.09 5.43 -24.59
C ALA A 178 12.53 5.53 -26.02
N ALA A 179 11.55 4.68 -26.38
CA ALA A 179 10.87 4.75 -27.68
C ALA A 179 10.11 6.07 -27.87
N TYR A 180 9.48 6.59 -26.81
CA TYR A 180 8.80 7.88 -26.85
C TYR A 180 9.78 9.03 -27.04
N GLU A 181 10.87 9.07 -26.27
CA GLU A 181 11.94 10.06 -26.40
C GLU A 181 12.55 10.06 -27.80
N ALA A 182 12.79 8.88 -28.38
CA ALA A 182 13.27 8.74 -29.76
C ALA A 182 12.25 9.28 -30.79
N SER A 183 10.95 9.14 -30.55
CA SER A 183 9.90 9.62 -31.46
C SER A 183 9.68 11.14 -31.43
N GLN A 184 10.03 11.81 -30.33
CA GLN A 184 9.76 13.24 -30.11
C GLN A 184 10.87 14.18 -30.58
N GLY A 185 12.02 13.66 -31.02
CA GLY A 185 13.11 14.47 -31.57
C GLY A 185 13.59 15.56 -30.59
N ALA A 186 14.36 15.17 -29.56
CA ALA A 186 15.13 16.07 -28.69
C ALA A 186 14.38 17.26 -28.02
N ALA A 187 13.06 17.25 -27.94
CA ALA A 187 12.34 18.08 -26.97
C ALA A 187 12.41 17.41 -25.60
N ALA A 188 13.50 17.69 -24.88
CA ALA A 188 13.77 17.12 -23.56
C ALA A 188 12.65 17.49 -22.58
N LEU A 189 12.06 16.46 -21.98
CA LEU A 189 11.35 16.60 -20.71
C LEU A 189 12.32 17.17 -19.67
N GLU A 190 12.00 18.33 -19.09
CA GLU A 190 12.78 18.89 -17.99
C GLU A 190 12.80 17.89 -16.80
N PRO A 191 13.98 17.58 -16.22
CA PRO A 191 14.08 16.62 -15.12
C PRO A 191 13.24 17.06 -13.92
N GLY A 192 12.20 16.28 -13.59
CA GLY A 192 11.35 16.52 -12.43
C GLY A 192 9.94 17.05 -12.75
N GLU A 193 9.62 17.32 -14.01
CA GLU A 193 8.28 17.70 -14.46
C GLU A 193 7.49 16.53 -15.06
N GLY A 194 7.24 15.49 -14.25
CA GLY A 194 6.21 14.49 -14.57
C GLY A 194 6.35 13.79 -15.93
N PHE A 195 5.26 13.80 -16.70
CA PHE A 195 5.08 13.09 -17.97
C PHE A 195 4.96 14.08 -19.14
N PRO A 196 5.10 13.63 -20.41
CA PRO A 196 5.14 14.51 -21.57
C PRO A 196 3.98 15.52 -21.63
N PRO A 197 4.24 16.77 -22.08
CA PRO A 197 3.17 17.73 -22.31
C PRO A 197 2.17 17.18 -23.34
N GLY A 198 0.88 17.21 -23.01
CA GLY A 198 -0.18 16.62 -23.83
C GLY A 198 -0.48 15.14 -23.54
N ALA A 199 0.20 14.51 -22.58
CA ALA A 199 -0.15 13.16 -22.13
C ALA A 199 -1.58 13.10 -21.57
N GLN A 200 -2.32 12.07 -21.95
CA GLN A 200 -3.70 11.85 -21.52
C GLN A 200 -3.76 11.09 -20.19
N LEU A 201 -4.90 11.22 -19.49
CA LEU A 201 -5.15 10.52 -18.22
C LEU A 201 -5.26 9.01 -18.47
N CYS A 202 -4.46 8.23 -17.74
CA CYS A 202 -4.58 6.77 -17.75
C CYS A 202 -5.80 6.32 -16.94
N GLY A 203 -6.68 5.53 -17.55
CA GLY A 203 -7.83 4.93 -16.84
C GLY A 203 -7.46 3.83 -15.84
N GLN A 204 -6.23 3.31 -15.86
CA GLN A 204 -5.79 2.29 -14.88
C GLN A 204 -5.09 2.87 -13.67
N CYS A 205 -4.11 3.76 -13.88
CA CYS A 205 -3.30 4.31 -12.79
C CYS A 205 -3.62 5.77 -12.46
N HIS A 206 -4.64 6.35 -13.09
CA HIS A 206 -5.07 7.74 -12.90
C HIS A 206 -3.94 8.77 -13.05
N THR A 207 -2.90 8.45 -13.82
CA THR A 207 -1.76 9.34 -14.05
C THR A 207 -1.80 9.84 -15.50
N GLN A 208 -1.62 11.15 -15.70
CA GLN A 208 -1.51 11.79 -17.02
C GLN A 208 -0.20 11.40 -17.70
N ALA A 209 -0.16 10.17 -18.19
CA ALA A 209 1.04 9.53 -18.72
C ALA A 209 0.79 8.75 -20.01
N VAL A 210 -0.42 8.83 -20.58
CA VAL A 210 -0.77 8.11 -21.81
C VAL A 210 -0.31 8.92 -23.02
N VAL A 211 0.45 8.28 -23.88
CA VAL A 211 0.98 8.84 -25.12
C VAL A 211 0.66 7.95 -26.32
N GLN A 212 0.70 8.51 -27.52
CA GLN A 212 0.62 7.75 -28.75
C GLN A 212 2.03 7.25 -29.11
N LEU A 213 2.19 5.92 -29.17
CA LEU A 213 3.42 5.23 -29.50
C LEU A 213 3.12 4.17 -30.56
N GLU A 214 3.75 4.26 -31.72
CA GLU A 214 3.68 3.23 -32.77
C GLU A 214 2.24 2.87 -33.19
N GLY A 215 1.34 3.86 -33.22
CA GLY A 215 -0.07 3.64 -33.55
C GLY A 215 -0.95 3.14 -32.41
N CYS A 216 -0.41 2.95 -31.20
CA CYS A 216 -1.17 2.57 -30.01
C CYS A 216 -1.07 3.60 -28.86
N THR A 217 -2.10 3.68 -28.02
CA THR A 217 -2.05 4.48 -26.77
C THR A 217 -1.40 3.67 -25.65
N THR A 218 -0.28 4.14 -25.11
CA THR A 218 0.50 3.47 -24.05
C THR A 218 0.74 4.41 -22.87
N CYS A 219 0.56 3.92 -21.64
CA CYS A 219 0.86 4.66 -20.41
C CYS A 219 2.31 4.50 -19.98
N LEU A 220 3.06 5.61 -19.91
CA LEU A 220 4.46 5.64 -19.47
C LEU A 220 4.64 5.50 -17.95
N ASN A 221 3.53 5.48 -17.18
CA ASN A 221 3.55 5.29 -15.73
C ASN A 221 3.38 3.81 -15.35
N CYS A 222 2.34 3.14 -15.84
CA CYS A 222 2.01 1.76 -15.46
C CYS A 222 2.20 0.73 -16.58
N GLY A 223 2.44 1.16 -17.82
CA GLY A 223 2.65 0.27 -18.97
C GLY A 223 1.36 -0.15 -19.67
N HIS A 224 0.19 0.21 -19.14
CA HIS A 224 -1.09 -0.14 -19.76
C HIS A 224 -1.17 0.38 -21.20
N SER A 225 -1.48 -0.53 -22.14
CA SER A 225 -1.64 -0.28 -23.57
C SER A 225 -3.03 -0.75 -24.01
N LYS A 226 -3.65 -0.03 -24.95
CA LYS A 226 -4.94 -0.47 -25.52
C LYS A 226 -4.82 -1.62 -26.53
N CYS A 227 -3.62 -1.90 -27.03
CA CYS A 227 -3.41 -2.84 -28.13
C CYS A 227 -2.73 -4.15 -27.70
N GLY A 228 -2.46 -4.33 -26.41
CA GLY A 228 -1.72 -5.47 -25.85
C GLY A 228 -0.68 -5.00 -24.86
#